data_AF-A0A3D3SXS0-F1
#
_entry.id   AF-A0A3D3SXS0-F1
#
_cell.length_a   1.000
_cell.length_b   1.000
_cell.length_c   1.000
_cell.angle_alpha   90.00
_cell.angle_beta   90.00
_cell.angle_gamma   90.00
#
_symmetry.space_group_name_H-M   'P 1'
#
loop_
_entity.id
_entity.type
_entity.pdbx_description
1 polymer ?
#
loop_
_entity_poly.entity_id
_entity_poly.type
_entity_poly.pdbx_seq_one_letter_code
_entity_poly.pdbx_strand_id
1 'polypeptide(L)'
;MTCPSCVGHVKEALDAIEGVINVEVSYKNANAAITANAGVSVADLVGAIEALGYTAKENTSPSAYGENTTTSDTGGNRSQQVVIIGSGSAAFACAIKAAERGAKVTLIEGADVIG
;
A
#
# COMPACT_ATOMS: atom_id res chain seq x y z
N MET A 1 -6.58 -15.93 -8.08
CA MET A 1 -7.49 -16.13 -9.23
C MET A 1 -6.82 -17.05 -10.24
N THR A 2 -7.49 -18.11 -10.71
CA THR A 2 -6.81 -19.26 -11.38
C THR A 2 -7.44 -19.69 -12.71
N CYS A 3 -8.55 -19.08 -13.15
CA CYS A 3 -9.29 -19.48 -14.35
C CYS A 3 -9.99 -18.27 -15.03
N PRO A 4 -10.17 -18.25 -16.37
CA PRO A 4 -10.93 -17.20 -17.07
C PRO A 4 -12.35 -16.98 -16.55
N SER A 5 -13.04 -18.04 -16.09
CA SER A 5 -14.37 -17.91 -15.50
C SER A 5 -14.37 -17.15 -14.17
N CYS A 6 -13.28 -17.22 -13.39
CA CYS A 6 -13.13 -16.42 -12.17
C CYS A 6 -13.06 -14.91 -12.47
N VAL A 7 -12.53 -14.54 -13.64
CA VAL A 7 -12.42 -13.14 -14.08
C VAL A 7 -13.80 -12.54 -14.30
N GLY A 8 -14.70 -13.30 -14.93
CA GLY A 8 -16.08 -12.88 -15.19
C GLY A 8 -16.80 -12.52 -13.89
N HIS A 9 -16.77 -13.43 -12.90
CA HIS A 9 -17.46 -13.21 -11.62
C HIS A 9 -16.90 -12.00 -10.85
N VAL A 10 -15.57 -11.82 -10.85
CA VAL A 10 -14.93 -10.67 -10.20
C VAL A 10 -15.31 -9.37 -10.92
N LYS A 11 -15.32 -9.37 -12.26
CA LYS A 11 -15.73 -8.20 -13.03
C LYS A 11 -17.18 -7.83 -12.74
N GLU A 12 -18.10 -8.81 -12.77
CA GLU A 12 -19.53 -8.58 -12.51
C GLU A 12 -19.77 -8.00 -11.11
N ALA A 13 -19.07 -8.51 -10.08
CA ALA A 13 -19.21 -7.98 -8.72
C ALA A 13 -18.69 -6.54 -8.57
N LEU A 14 -17.60 -6.20 -9.27
CA LEU A 14 -17.04 -4.85 -9.24
C LEU A 14 -17.89 -3.86 -10.04
N ASP A 15 -18.45 -4.28 -11.17
CA ASP A 15 -19.32 -3.45 -12.02
C ASP A 15 -20.68 -3.16 -11.35
N ALA A 16 -21.09 -4.01 -10.41
CA ALA A 16 -22.29 -3.80 -9.60
C ALA A 16 -22.14 -2.71 -8.52
N ILE A 17 -20.92 -2.22 -8.24
CA ILE A 17 -20.70 -1.16 -7.26
C ILE A 17 -21.08 0.20 -7.86
N GLU A 18 -21.96 0.91 -7.17
CA GLU A 18 -22.39 2.23 -7.59
C GLU A 18 -21.20 3.21 -7.63
N GLY A 19 -21.00 3.84 -8.78
CA GLY A 19 -19.89 4.77 -9.00
C GLY A 19 -18.65 4.17 -9.67
N VAL A 20 -18.65 2.86 -9.95
CA VAL A 20 -17.66 2.26 -10.85
C VAL A 20 -18.00 2.61 -12.30
N ILE A 21 -16.99 3.13 -13.02
CA ILE A 21 -17.12 3.58 -14.42
C ILE A 21 -16.56 2.51 -15.37
N ASN A 22 -15.45 1.88 -14.98
CA ASN A 22 -14.81 0.88 -15.81
C ASN A 22 -14.02 -0.13 -14.97
N VAL A 23 -14.06 -1.41 -15.39
CA VAL A 23 -13.36 -2.51 -14.74
C VAL A 23 -12.65 -3.36 -15.79
N GLU A 24 -11.33 -3.45 -15.68
CA GLU A 24 -10.47 -4.34 -16.46
C GLU A 24 -9.78 -5.33 -15.52
N VAL A 25 -10.01 -6.63 -15.71
CA VAL A 25 -9.45 -7.68 -14.85
C VAL A 25 -8.53 -8.57 -15.68
N SER A 26 -7.30 -8.76 -15.23
CA SER A 26 -6.32 -9.65 -15.84
C SER A 26 -6.05 -10.86 -14.95
N TYR A 27 -6.44 -12.05 -15.40
CA TYR A 27 -6.05 -13.29 -14.71
C TYR A 27 -4.55 -13.55 -14.81
N LYS A 28 -3.93 -13.18 -15.94
CA LYS A 28 -2.53 -13.46 -16.24
C LYS A 28 -1.59 -12.71 -15.29
N ASN A 29 -2.00 -11.51 -14.92
CA ASN A 29 -1.25 -10.61 -14.04
C ASN A 29 -1.83 -10.59 -12.61
N ALA A 30 -2.90 -11.34 -12.36
CA ALA A 30 -3.63 -11.40 -11.09
C ALA A 30 -3.98 -10.00 -10.53
N ASN A 31 -4.35 -9.05 -11.40
CA ASN A 31 -4.69 -7.68 -11.01
C ASN A 31 -5.99 -7.22 -11.68
N ALA A 32 -6.64 -6.23 -11.06
CA ALA A 32 -7.76 -5.49 -11.62
C ALA A 32 -7.40 -4.00 -11.68
N ALA A 33 -7.67 -3.36 -12.82
CA ALA A 33 -7.64 -1.93 -12.99
C ALA A 33 -9.08 -1.42 -13.00
N ILE A 34 -9.37 -0.48 -12.11
CA ILE A 34 -10.73 0.00 -11.85
C ILE A 34 -10.71 1.51 -11.95
N THR A 35 -11.62 2.07 -12.75
CA THR A 35 -11.92 3.50 -12.79
C THR A 35 -13.25 3.70 -12.07
N ALA A 36 -13.24 4.48 -10.99
CA ALA A 36 -14.43 4.77 -10.19
C ALA A 36 -14.47 6.25 -9.80
N ASN A 37 -15.65 6.72 -9.42
CA ASN A 37 -15.86 8.06 -8.87
C ASN A 37 -15.21 8.19 -7.48
N ALA A 38 -14.91 9.41 -7.06
CA ALA A 38 -14.30 9.72 -5.75
C ALA A 38 -15.13 9.27 -4.53
N GLY A 39 -16.37 8.86 -4.72
CA GLY A 39 -17.23 8.30 -3.67
C GLY A 39 -17.05 6.81 -3.41
N VAL A 40 -16.33 6.08 -4.28
CA VAL A 40 -16.09 4.64 -4.12
C VAL A 40 -14.79 4.44 -3.36
N SER A 41 -14.86 3.82 -2.20
CA SER A 41 -13.66 3.55 -1.43
C SER A 41 -12.96 2.28 -1.92
N VAL A 42 -11.63 2.24 -1.80
CA VAL A 42 -10.85 1.03 -2.08
C VAL A 42 -11.29 -0.13 -1.20
N ALA A 43 -11.74 0.15 0.03
CA ALA A 43 -12.27 -0.86 0.95
C ALA A 43 -13.55 -1.52 0.41
N ASP A 44 -14.44 -0.77 -0.24
CA ASP A 44 -15.66 -1.32 -0.84
C ASP A 44 -15.32 -2.26 -2.01
N LEU A 45 -14.34 -1.87 -2.84
CA LEU A 45 -13.85 -2.69 -3.95
C LEU A 45 -13.21 -3.99 -3.45
N VAL A 46 -12.38 -3.90 -2.41
CA VAL A 46 -11.76 -5.08 -1.79
C VAL A 46 -12.81 -5.97 -1.15
N GLY A 47 -13.77 -5.40 -0.41
CA GLY A 47 -14.85 -6.13 0.24
C GLY A 47 -15.73 -6.91 -0.75
N ALA A 48 -16.03 -6.34 -1.92
CA ALA A 48 -16.75 -7.06 -2.97
C ALA A 48 -15.98 -8.25 -3.52
N ILE A 49 -14.65 -8.14 -3.63
CA ILE A 49 -13.79 -9.26 -4.06
C ILE A 49 -13.69 -10.32 -2.96
N GLU A 50 -13.63 -9.92 -1.69
CA GLU A 50 -13.63 -10.82 -0.53
C GLU A 50 -14.94 -11.57 -0.34
N ALA A 51 -16.08 -10.94 -0.66
CA ALA A 51 -17.39 -11.60 -0.66
C ALA A 51 -17.48 -12.76 -1.66
N LEU A 52 -16.66 -12.72 -2.73
CA LEU A 52 -16.52 -13.83 -3.69
C LEU A 52 -15.52 -14.91 -3.22
N GLY A 53 -14.91 -14.74 -2.04
CA GLY A 53 -13.91 -15.65 -1.49
C GLY A 53 -12.49 -15.43 -2.00
N TYR A 54 -12.19 -14.25 -2.56
CA TYR A 54 -10.85 -13.90 -3.03
C TYR A 54 -10.22 -12.81 -2.17
N THR A 55 -8.90 -12.84 -2.00
CA THR A 55 -8.18 -11.74 -1.35
C THR A 55 -7.72 -10.73 -2.38
N ALA A 56 -7.96 -9.44 -2.13
CA ALA A 56 -7.46 -8.34 -2.95
C ALA A 56 -6.69 -7.33 -2.10
N LYS A 57 -5.72 -6.67 -2.73
CA LYS A 57 -5.00 -5.55 -2.15
C LYS A 57 -4.83 -4.49 -3.23
N GLU A 58 -4.81 -3.24 -2.82
CA GLU A 58 -4.48 -2.14 -3.73
C GLU A 58 -3.06 -2.35 -4.28
N ASN A 59 -2.92 -2.30 -5.61
CA ASN A 59 -1.63 -2.40 -6.25
C ASN A 59 -0.98 -1.01 -6.30
N THR A 60 -0.38 -0.60 -5.19
CA THR A 60 0.44 0.62 -5.14
C THR A 60 1.74 0.38 -5.92
N SER A 61 1.69 0.49 -7.25
CA SER A 61 2.91 0.70 -8.03
C SER A 61 3.47 2.07 -7.62
N PRO A 62 4.75 2.19 -7.26
CA PRO A 62 5.35 3.46 -6.87
C PRO A 62 5.43 4.37 -8.11
N SER A 63 4.31 5.00 -8.44
CA SER A 63 4.26 6.08 -9.41
C SER A 63 4.96 7.27 -8.79
N ALA A 64 5.98 7.78 -9.48
CA ALA A 64 6.79 8.93 -9.11
C ALA A 64 6.01 10.26 -9.21
N TYR A 65 4.90 10.35 -8.48
CA TYR A 65 4.27 11.60 -8.11
C TYR A 65 4.31 11.66 -6.59
N GLY A 66 5.05 12.65 -6.08
CA GLY A 66 5.15 12.87 -4.65
C GLY A 66 3.79 13.21 -4.08
N GLU A 67 3.11 12.22 -3.51
CA GLU A 67 2.08 12.45 -2.52
C GLU A 67 2.36 11.58 -1.31
N ASN A 68 2.70 12.27 -0.25
CA ASN A 68 2.93 11.73 1.07
C ASN A 68 1.56 11.44 1.70
N THR A 69 0.72 10.62 1.05
CA THR A 69 -0.48 10.08 1.68
C THR A 69 -0.05 8.84 2.45
N THR A 70 0.37 9.12 3.67
CA THR A 70 0.46 8.15 4.74
C THR A 70 -0.93 7.59 4.96
N THR A 71 -1.26 6.48 4.31
CA THR A 71 -2.26 5.52 4.80
C THR A 71 -1.54 4.34 5.42
N SER A 72 -0.71 4.67 6.41
CA SER A 72 -0.50 3.83 7.58
C SER A 72 -1.76 3.92 8.44
N ASP A 73 -2.91 3.46 7.95
CA ASP A 73 -4.09 3.30 8.79
C ASP A 73 -4.76 1.95 8.51
N THR A 74 -4.20 0.94 9.16
CA THR A 74 -5.02 -0.09 9.78
C THR A 74 -4.48 -0.27 11.19
N GLY A 75 -5.10 0.45 12.13
CA GLY A 75 -5.31 -0.02 13.50
C GLY A 75 -4.05 -0.38 14.28
N GLY A 76 -3.31 0.64 14.71
CA GLY A 76 -2.34 0.47 15.78
C GLY A 76 -1.45 1.70 15.91
N ASN A 77 -1.46 2.32 17.08
CA ASN A 77 -0.48 3.30 17.56
C ASN A 77 0.94 2.73 17.48
N ARG A 78 1.51 2.67 16.28
CA ARG A 78 2.89 2.26 16.02
C ARG A 78 3.62 3.51 15.60
N SER A 79 4.24 4.18 16.57
CA SER A 79 5.29 5.16 16.34
C SER A 79 6.21 4.57 15.27
N GLN A 80 6.29 5.21 14.10
CA GLN A 80 7.04 4.67 12.97
C GLN A 80 8.50 4.45 13.44
N GLN A 81 8.97 3.20 13.46
CA GLN A 81 10.34 2.89 13.89
C GLN A 81 11.23 2.77 12.66
N VAL A 82 12.31 3.53 12.62
CA VAL A 82 13.25 3.57 11.50
C VAL A 82 14.65 3.27 12.02
N VAL A 83 15.32 2.29 11.42
CA VAL A 83 16.71 1.95 11.71
C VAL A 83 17.58 2.43 10.55
N ILE A 84 18.61 3.19 10.85
CA ILE A 84 19.55 3.76 9.86
C ILE A 84 20.94 3.22 10.18
N ILE A 85 21.58 2.56 9.21
CA ILE A 85 22.90 1.94 9.40
C ILE A 85 23.92 2.71 8.56
N GLY A 86 24.93 3.26 9.22
CA GLY A 86 26.03 3.98 8.59
C GLY A 86 26.33 5.34 9.25
N SER A 87 27.56 5.81 9.05
CA SER A 87 28.11 7.04 9.64
C SER A 87 28.25 8.20 8.63
N GLY A 88 27.77 8.01 7.41
CA GLY A 88 27.88 9.02 6.35
C GLY A 88 26.93 10.20 6.57
N SER A 89 27.25 11.35 5.96
CA SER A 89 26.38 12.54 5.97
C SER A 89 24.96 12.27 5.48
N ALA A 90 24.79 11.33 4.55
CA ALA A 90 23.48 10.88 4.08
C ALA A 90 22.69 10.13 5.15
N ALA A 91 23.35 9.28 5.94
CA ALA A 91 22.71 8.54 7.04
C ALA A 91 22.23 9.51 8.12
N PHE A 92 23.05 10.51 8.45
CA PHE A 92 22.70 11.54 9.42
C PHE A 92 21.56 12.45 8.95
N ALA A 93 21.61 12.92 7.69
CA ALA A 93 20.53 13.71 7.11
C ALA A 93 19.20 12.95 7.05
N CYS A 94 19.26 11.64 6.77
CA CYS A 94 18.11 10.75 6.81
C CYS A 94 17.53 10.66 8.23
N ALA A 95 18.39 10.52 9.25
CA ALA A 95 17.97 10.44 10.66
C ALA A 95 17.23 11.69 11.12
N ILE A 96 17.75 12.87 10.77
CA ILE A 96 17.10 14.15 11.11
C ILE A 96 15.72 14.24 10.46
N LYS A 97 15.62 13.99 9.15
CA LYS A 97 14.33 14.07 8.45
C LYS A 97 13.31 13.04 8.94
N ALA A 98 13.77 11.85 9.32
CA ALA A 98 12.90 10.84 9.91
C ALA A 98 12.37 11.29 11.28
N ALA A 99 13.23 11.87 12.12
CA ALA A 99 12.84 12.40 13.43
C ALA A 99 11.89 13.60 13.31
N GLU A 100 12.12 14.53 12.38
CA GLU A 100 11.22 15.67 12.08
C GLU A 100 9.80 15.20 11.69
N ARG A 101 9.70 14.04 11.06
CA ARG A 101 8.44 13.41 10.66
C ARG A 101 7.79 12.58 11.78
N GLY A 102 8.34 12.63 13.00
CA GLY A 102 7.81 11.93 14.17
C GLY A 102 8.16 10.45 14.23
N ALA A 103 9.14 9.98 13.44
CA ALA A 103 9.63 8.62 13.55
C ALA A 103 10.53 8.45 14.79
N LYS A 104 10.46 7.28 15.43
CA LYS A 104 11.44 6.83 16.41
C LYS A 104 12.65 6.28 15.65
N VAL A 105 13.73 7.05 15.63
CA VAL A 105 14.94 6.74 14.85
C VAL A 105 15.97 6.02 15.72
N THR A 106 16.53 4.93 15.21
CA THR A 106 17.73 4.27 15.76
C THR A 106 18.84 4.35 14.72
N LEU A 107 19.88 5.12 15.01
CA LEU A 107 21.07 5.21 14.17
C LEU A 107 22.10 4.18 14.68
N ILE A 108 22.60 3.33 13.79
CA ILE A 108 23.63 2.34 14.08
C ILE A 108 24.86 2.73 13.26
N GLU A 109 25.87 3.23 13.97
CA GLU A 109 27.19 3.45 13.40
C GLU A 109 28.06 2.22 13.71
N GLY A 110 28.81 1.73 12.73
CA GLY A 110 29.68 0.57 12.92
C GLY A 110 30.92 0.93 13.73
N ALA A 111 30.83 0.83 15.06
CA ALA A 111 31.94 0.50 15.94
C ALA A 111 31.42 -0.12 17.25
N ASP A 112 32.20 -1.05 17.80
CA ASP A 112 31.94 -1.91 18.96
C ASP A 112 31.23 -1.21 20.14
N VAL A 113 30.21 -1.87 20.71
CA VAL A 113 29.76 -1.55 22.08
C VAL A 113 30.81 -2.12 23.02
N ILE A 114 31.75 -1.28 23.48
CA ILE A 114 32.62 -1.59 24.60
C ILE A 114 32.61 -0.41 25.58
N GLY A 115 32.09 -0.69 26.78
CA GLY A 115 32.52 -0.15 28.08
C GLY A 115 32.49 1.36 28.28
#